data_AF-A0A8H6HGP6-F1
#
_entry.id   AF-A0A8H6HGP6-F1
#
_cell.length_a   1.000
_cell.length_b   1.000
_cell.length_c   1.000
_cell.angle_alpha   90.00
_cell.angle_beta   90.00
_cell.angle_gamma   90.00
#
_symmetry.space_group_name_H-M   'P 1'
#
loop_
_entity.id
_entity.type
_entity.pdbx_description
1 polymer ?
#
loop_
_entity_poly.entity_id
_entity_poly.type
_entity_poly.pdbx_seq_one_letter_code
_entity_poly.pdbx_strand_id
1 'polypeptide(L)'
;RDDFAFVNGLPEEVLVEIFFLHATVMRTMEDPKKRNTWIHVTHVCRHWRVVALRNPLLWTDLSFYSRLELAELSLARSGTAPLRLEYEGSSSHFLNPILMDVLSQGTRLRSLHLSNNDVLPKLLRAFQDGRILEDLSLRESRRRIVKLPKKFLLGVAPNLQCLRLIGLTIRWEDLPLPSGLTELTIHANP
;
A
#
# COMPACT_ATOMS: atom_id res chain seq x y z
N ARG A 1 -15.25 18.33 -29.52
CA ARG A 1 -16.24 19.39 -29.29
C ARG A 1 -16.98 18.96 -28.01
N ASP A 2 -16.37 19.19 -26.84
CA ASP A 2 -16.82 18.70 -25.51
C ASP A 2 -16.82 19.84 -24.46
N ASP A 3 -16.96 21.09 -24.89
CA ASP A 3 -16.77 22.27 -24.02
C ASP A 3 -18.01 22.68 -23.20
N PHE A 4 -19.07 21.86 -23.15
CA PHE A 4 -20.35 22.25 -22.54
C PHE A 4 -20.84 21.42 -21.34
N ALA A 5 -20.08 20.43 -20.87
CA ALA A 5 -20.39 19.80 -19.59
C ALA A 5 -19.87 20.70 -18.45
N PHE A 6 -20.74 21.14 -17.53
CA PHE A 6 -20.39 21.95 -16.34
C PHE A 6 -19.16 21.44 -15.58
N VAL A 7 -19.00 20.12 -15.60
CA VAL A 7 -17.89 19.39 -14.97
C VAL A 7 -16.51 19.68 -15.60
N ASN A 8 -16.46 20.11 -16.87
CA ASN A 8 -15.23 20.51 -17.56
C ASN A 8 -14.79 21.96 -17.23
N GLY A 9 -15.64 22.73 -16.55
CA GLY A 9 -15.33 24.10 -16.10
C GLY A 9 -14.90 24.19 -14.63
N LEU A 10 -14.81 23.06 -13.92
CA LEU A 10 -14.33 23.04 -12.54
C LEU A 10 -12.83 23.34 -12.48
N PRO A 11 -12.35 24.06 -11.45
CA PRO A 11 -10.92 24.20 -11.20
C PRO A 11 -10.24 22.83 -11.04
N GLU A 12 -8.97 22.73 -11.45
CA GLU A 12 -8.24 21.46 -11.40
C GLU A 12 -8.16 20.91 -9.96
N GLU A 13 -8.05 21.78 -8.96
CA GLU A 13 -7.96 21.40 -7.54
C GLU A 13 -9.23 20.67 -7.08
N VAL A 14 -10.40 21.15 -7.50
CA VAL A 14 -11.70 20.56 -7.15
C VAL A 14 -11.84 19.18 -7.82
N LEU A 15 -11.42 19.06 -9.08
CA LEU A 15 -11.41 17.77 -9.77
C LEU A 15 -10.50 16.76 -9.07
N VAL A 16 -9.31 17.20 -8.67
CA VAL A 16 -8.35 16.37 -7.94
C VAL A 16 -8.93 15.89 -6.61
N GLU A 17 -9.59 16.78 -5.86
CA GLU A 17 -10.26 16.42 -4.61
C GLU A 17 -11.37 15.37 -4.83
N ILE A 18 -12.20 15.56 -5.85
CA ILE A 18 -13.22 14.56 -6.26
C ILE A 18 -12.57 13.22 -6.59
N PHE A 19 -11.46 13.22 -7.35
CA PHE A 19 -10.75 11.99 -7.70
C PHE A 19 -10.19 11.29 -6.46
N PHE A 20 -9.66 12.05 -5.50
CA PHE A 20 -9.19 11.51 -4.23
C PHE A 20 -10.29 10.89 -3.40
N LEU A 21 -11.44 11.57 -3.28
CA LEU A 21 -12.60 11.04 -2.57
C LEU A 21 -13.08 9.75 -3.23
N HIS A 22 -13.21 9.75 -4.56
CA HIS A 22 -13.60 8.56 -5.31
C HIS A 22 -12.62 7.40 -5.11
N ALA A 23 -11.31 7.65 -5.26
CA ALA A 23 -10.28 6.64 -5.05
C ALA A 23 -10.31 6.09 -3.61
N THR A 24 -10.52 6.96 -2.61
CA THR A 24 -10.61 6.58 -1.20
C THR A 24 -11.79 5.64 -0.94
N VAL A 25 -12.98 5.95 -1.46
CA VAL A 25 -14.16 5.07 -1.36
C VAL A 25 -13.94 3.74 -2.07
N MET A 26 -13.32 3.75 -3.25
CA MET A 26 -13.04 2.53 -3.98
C MET A 26 -12.04 1.63 -3.25
N ARG A 27 -11.03 2.20 -2.58
CA ARG A 27 -10.02 1.46 -1.80
C ARG A 27 -10.63 0.71 -0.61
N THR A 28 -11.71 1.21 -0.02
CA THR A 28 -12.40 0.54 1.10
C THR A 28 -13.34 -0.58 0.66
N MET A 29 -13.51 -0.82 -0.64
CA MET A 29 -14.38 -1.89 -1.14
C MET A 29 -13.84 -3.26 -0.72
N GLU A 30 -14.74 -4.13 -0.26
CA GLU A 30 -14.41 -5.52 0.09
C GLU A 30 -13.88 -6.30 -1.11
N ASP A 31 -14.50 -6.13 -2.28
CA ASP A 31 -14.05 -6.74 -3.53
C ASP A 31 -12.77 -6.06 -4.05
N PRO A 32 -11.61 -6.73 -4.04
CA PRO A 32 -10.36 -6.14 -4.47
C PRO A 32 -10.35 -5.75 -5.95
N LYS A 33 -11.19 -6.39 -6.78
CA LYS A 33 -11.32 -6.03 -8.21
C LYS A 33 -11.93 -4.64 -8.37
N LYS A 34 -12.80 -4.23 -7.44
CA LYS A 34 -13.44 -2.90 -7.45
C LYS A 34 -12.49 -1.79 -6.99
N ARG A 35 -11.47 -2.10 -6.20
CA ARG A 35 -10.50 -1.09 -5.72
C ARG A 35 -9.81 -0.35 -6.86
N ASN A 36 -9.53 -1.04 -7.97
CA ASN A 36 -8.88 -0.46 -9.16
C ASN A 36 -9.81 0.37 -10.05
N THR A 37 -11.12 0.39 -9.79
CA THR A 37 -12.08 1.13 -10.62
C THR A 37 -11.95 2.64 -10.45
N TRP A 38 -11.17 3.11 -9.48
CA TRP A 38 -10.82 4.53 -9.37
C TRP A 38 -10.22 5.08 -10.68
N ILE A 39 -9.53 4.22 -11.46
CA ILE A 39 -8.93 4.60 -12.75
C ILE A 39 -9.95 5.12 -13.76
N HIS A 40 -11.24 4.79 -13.60
CA HIS A 40 -12.32 5.24 -14.48
C HIS A 40 -12.42 6.77 -14.56
N VAL A 41 -11.93 7.53 -13.57
CA VAL A 41 -11.82 9.00 -13.67
C VAL A 41 -10.97 9.41 -14.88
N THR A 42 -10.01 8.59 -15.30
CA THR A 42 -9.16 8.84 -16.49
C THR A 42 -9.84 8.52 -17.83
N HIS A 43 -11.06 8.00 -17.79
CA HIS A 43 -11.86 7.61 -18.96
C HIS A 43 -13.09 8.50 -19.18
N VAL A 44 -13.38 9.45 -18.28
CA VAL A 44 -14.56 10.33 -18.38
C VAL A 44 -14.46 11.29 -19.56
N CYS A 45 -13.40 12.11 -19.60
CA CYS A 45 -13.11 13.02 -20.70
C CYS A 45 -11.60 13.28 -20.79
N ARG A 46 -11.16 13.97 -21.86
CA ARG A 46 -9.75 14.32 -22.07
C ARG A 46 -9.20 15.18 -20.93
N HIS A 47 -9.98 16.13 -20.43
CA HIS A 47 -9.54 17.04 -19.36
C HIS A 47 -9.31 16.26 -18.05
N TRP A 48 -10.28 15.45 -17.62
CA TRP A 48 -10.15 14.59 -16.42
C TRP A 48 -8.97 13.63 -16.51
N ARG A 49 -8.77 13.03 -17.69
CA ARG A 49 -7.60 12.20 -17.95
C ARG A 49 -6.29 12.96 -17.73
N VAL A 50 -6.15 14.16 -18.29
CA VAL A 50 -4.95 14.97 -18.14
C VAL A 50 -4.72 15.32 -16.67
N VAL A 51 -5.75 15.78 -15.97
CA VAL A 51 -5.67 16.15 -14.54
C VAL A 51 -5.28 14.93 -13.70
N ALA A 52 -5.98 13.80 -13.83
CA ALA A 52 -5.70 12.60 -13.04
C ALA A 52 -4.30 12.02 -13.31
N LEU A 53 -3.83 12.04 -14.56
CA LEU A 53 -2.49 11.55 -14.91
C LEU A 53 -1.37 12.46 -14.37
N ARG A 54 -1.63 13.76 -14.17
CA ARG A 54 -0.66 14.73 -13.66
C ARG A 54 -0.53 14.72 -12.13
N ASN A 55 -1.41 14.03 -11.41
CA ASN A 55 -1.47 14.04 -9.96
C ASN A 55 -0.89 12.76 -9.35
N PRO A 56 0.37 12.75 -8.89
CA PRO A 56 1.07 11.52 -8.46
C PRO A 56 0.40 10.82 -7.29
N LEU A 57 -0.21 11.61 -6.40
CA LEU A 57 -0.89 11.13 -5.19
C LEU A 57 -2.07 10.18 -5.49
N LEU A 58 -2.68 10.24 -6.69
CA LEU A 58 -3.72 9.27 -7.07
C LEU A 58 -3.15 7.86 -7.32
N TRP A 59 -1.85 7.78 -7.64
CA TRP A 59 -1.14 6.57 -8.05
C TRP A 59 -0.32 5.93 -6.92
N THR A 60 -0.49 6.38 -5.68
CA THR A 60 0.32 5.92 -4.54
C THR A 60 -0.19 4.65 -3.85
N ASP A 61 -1.42 4.24 -4.13
CA ASP A 61 -2.03 3.05 -3.53
C ASP A 61 -1.86 1.85 -4.45
N LEU A 62 -0.92 0.98 -4.08
CA LEU A 62 -0.52 -0.20 -4.81
C LEU A 62 -1.15 -1.42 -4.16
N SER A 63 -2.40 -1.68 -4.53
CA SER A 63 -3.11 -2.90 -4.16
C SER A 63 -2.85 -3.99 -5.20
N PHE A 64 -1.97 -4.95 -4.90
CA PHE A 64 -1.52 -6.00 -5.83
C PHE A 64 -2.54 -7.12 -6.11
N TYR A 65 -3.80 -6.87 -5.80
CA TYR A 65 -4.93 -7.59 -6.37
C TYR A 65 -5.18 -7.21 -7.84
N SER A 66 -4.47 -6.19 -8.34
CA SER A 66 -4.61 -5.60 -9.66
C SER A 66 -3.88 -6.37 -10.76
N ARG A 67 -4.25 -6.05 -12.01
CA ARG A 67 -3.43 -6.33 -13.19
C ARG A 67 -2.03 -5.75 -12.97
N LEU A 68 -0.99 -6.51 -13.30
CA LEU A 68 0.42 -6.16 -13.10
C LEU A 68 0.75 -4.79 -13.72
N GLU A 69 0.21 -4.54 -14.91
CA GLU A 69 0.45 -3.33 -15.69
C GLU A 69 -0.04 -2.07 -14.96
N LEU A 70 -1.13 -2.16 -14.19
CA LEU A 70 -1.61 -1.02 -13.42
C LEU A 70 -0.70 -0.72 -12.23
N ALA A 71 -0.13 -1.75 -11.60
CA ALA A 71 0.79 -1.56 -10.49
C ALA A 71 2.12 -0.93 -10.94
N GLU A 72 2.69 -1.40 -12.05
CA GLU A 72 3.87 -0.81 -12.69
C GLU A 72 3.63 0.67 -13.06
N LEU A 73 2.48 0.92 -13.68
CA LEU A 73 2.09 2.26 -14.09
C LEU A 73 1.85 3.19 -12.91
N SER A 74 1.27 2.67 -11.83
CA SER A 74 1.04 3.42 -10.59
C SER A 74 2.35 3.73 -9.89
N LEU A 75 3.26 2.76 -9.80
CA LEU A 75 4.60 2.98 -9.27
C LEU A 75 5.33 4.08 -10.06
N ALA A 76 5.33 3.99 -11.39
CA ALA A 76 5.98 4.98 -12.25
C ALA A 76 5.37 6.40 -12.08
N ARG A 77 4.04 6.50 -11.99
CA ARG A 77 3.34 7.80 -11.89
C ARG A 77 3.32 8.39 -10.49
N SER A 78 3.50 7.57 -9.46
CA SER A 78 3.59 8.04 -8.07
C SER A 78 4.80 8.97 -7.83
N GLY A 79 5.79 8.99 -8.74
CA GLY A 79 6.94 9.88 -8.67
C GLY A 79 7.76 9.63 -7.41
N THR A 80 7.80 10.61 -6.51
CA THR A 80 8.45 10.50 -5.18
C THR A 80 7.43 10.47 -4.04
N ALA A 81 6.13 10.47 -4.33
CA ALA A 81 5.09 10.52 -3.33
C ALA A 81 5.10 9.29 -2.41
N PRO A 82 4.64 9.42 -1.14
CA PRO A 82 4.57 8.29 -0.21
C PRO A 82 3.62 7.20 -0.72
N LEU A 83 4.06 5.95 -0.67
CA LEU A 83 3.37 4.78 -1.16
C LEU A 83 2.63 4.05 -0.05
N ARG A 84 1.46 3.50 -0.41
CA ARG A 84 0.77 2.45 0.33
C ARG A 84 0.85 1.18 -0.49
N LEU A 85 1.26 0.09 0.16
CA LEU A 85 1.34 -1.23 -0.44
C LEU A 85 0.40 -2.17 0.30
N GLU A 86 -0.53 -2.77 -0.43
CA GLU A 86 -1.34 -3.90 0.03
C GLU A 86 -1.12 -5.10 -0.89
N TYR A 87 -0.60 -6.19 -0.33
CA TYR A 87 -0.32 -7.42 -1.06
C TYR A 87 -0.88 -8.63 -0.32
N GLU A 88 -1.70 -9.41 -1.03
CA GLU A 88 -2.15 -10.73 -0.63
C GLU A 88 -1.80 -11.71 -1.74
N GLY A 89 -1.06 -12.78 -1.42
CA GLY A 89 -0.69 -13.75 -2.43
C GLY A 89 -0.06 -15.01 -1.87
N SER A 90 -0.19 -16.13 -2.58
CA SER A 90 0.53 -17.38 -2.30
C SER A 90 1.92 -17.40 -2.92
N SER A 91 2.77 -18.32 -2.46
CA SER A 91 4.17 -18.50 -2.86
C SER A 91 4.44 -18.59 -4.38
N SER A 92 3.44 -18.91 -5.20
CA SER A 92 3.51 -18.89 -6.68
C SER A 92 3.64 -17.48 -7.30
N HIS A 93 3.16 -16.44 -6.62
CA HIS A 93 3.16 -15.06 -7.14
C HIS A 93 4.38 -14.25 -6.68
N PHE A 94 5.32 -14.88 -5.97
CA PHE A 94 6.43 -14.22 -5.31
C PHE A 94 7.60 -13.82 -6.21
N LEU A 95 7.57 -14.28 -7.45
CA LEU A 95 8.49 -13.83 -8.49
C LEU A 95 7.99 -12.56 -9.19
N ASN A 96 6.94 -11.90 -8.67
CA ASN A 96 6.44 -10.68 -9.30
C ASN A 96 7.46 -9.55 -9.12
N PRO A 97 8.23 -9.16 -10.16
CA PRO A 97 9.36 -8.24 -10.02
C PRO A 97 8.94 -6.89 -9.42
N ILE A 98 7.73 -6.45 -9.78
CA ILE A 98 7.16 -5.20 -9.28
C ILE A 98 7.02 -5.16 -7.74
N LEU A 99 6.76 -6.29 -7.07
CA LEU A 99 6.63 -6.29 -5.61
C LEU A 99 7.99 -5.98 -4.98
N MET A 100 9.05 -6.57 -5.53
CA MET A 100 10.42 -6.29 -5.10
C MET A 100 10.80 -4.85 -5.43
N ASP A 101 10.40 -4.34 -6.59
CA ASP A 101 10.63 -2.94 -6.98
C ASP A 101 9.94 -1.98 -6.00
N VAL A 102 8.68 -2.23 -5.62
CA VAL A 102 7.98 -1.40 -4.62
C VAL A 102 8.66 -1.48 -3.26
N LEU A 103 9.04 -2.68 -2.80
CA LEU A 103 9.73 -2.84 -1.52
C LEU A 103 11.11 -2.20 -1.49
N SER A 104 11.78 -2.09 -2.65
CA SER A 104 13.03 -1.34 -2.78
C SER A 104 12.83 0.18 -2.59
N GLN A 105 11.60 0.68 -2.73
CA GLN A 105 11.22 2.07 -2.44
C GLN A 105 10.95 2.30 -0.95
N GLY A 106 11.68 1.63 -0.04
CA GLY A 106 11.44 1.67 1.40
C GLY A 106 11.29 3.08 1.96
N THR A 107 12.10 4.03 1.49
CA THR A 107 12.11 5.43 1.96
C THR A 107 10.82 6.20 1.65
N ARG A 108 9.99 5.65 0.77
CA ARG A 108 8.70 6.20 0.36
C ARG A 108 7.53 5.37 0.88
N LEU A 109 7.75 4.19 1.44
CA LEU A 109 6.66 3.33 1.93
C LEU A 109 6.15 3.85 3.28
N ARG A 110 4.93 4.40 3.27
CA ARG A 110 4.21 4.87 4.46
C ARG A 110 3.35 3.78 5.08
N SER A 111 2.82 2.88 4.27
CA SER A 111 1.94 1.79 4.71
C SER A 111 2.30 0.49 4.00
N LEU A 112 2.45 -0.59 4.76
CA LEU A 112 2.83 -1.91 4.24
C LEU A 112 1.93 -3.01 4.83
N HIS A 113 1.03 -3.55 4.01
CA HIS A 113 0.08 -4.60 4.39
C HIS A 113 0.38 -5.86 3.59
N LEU A 114 0.73 -6.94 4.30
CA LEU A 114 1.18 -8.20 3.72
C LEU A 114 0.36 -9.34 4.31
N SER A 115 -0.39 -10.05 3.46
CA SER A 115 -1.24 -11.19 3.84
C SER A 115 -0.84 -12.49 3.12
N ASN A 116 -0.79 -13.61 3.86
CA ASN A 116 -0.60 -15.00 3.35
C ASN A 116 0.76 -15.29 2.70
N ASN A 117 1.83 -14.67 3.22
CA ASN A 117 3.14 -14.67 2.57
C ASN A 117 4.12 -15.63 3.26
N ASP A 118 4.34 -16.82 2.67
CA ASP A 118 5.35 -17.84 3.07
C ASP A 118 6.81 -17.34 3.18
N VAL A 119 7.00 -16.08 2.87
CA VAL A 119 8.21 -15.42 2.38
C VAL A 119 8.28 -14.01 2.98
N LEU A 120 7.40 -13.70 3.93
CA LEU A 120 7.53 -12.60 4.88
C LEU A 120 8.98 -12.45 5.40
N PRO A 121 9.74 -13.51 5.75
CA PRO A 121 11.14 -13.34 6.14
C PRO A 121 12.04 -12.72 5.05
N LYS A 122 11.77 -12.99 3.76
CA LYS A 122 12.50 -12.37 2.64
C LYS A 122 12.10 -10.90 2.47
N LEU A 123 10.81 -10.58 2.61
CA LEU A 123 10.32 -9.20 2.52
C LEU A 123 10.91 -8.33 3.63
N LEU A 124 10.92 -8.84 4.86
CA LEU A 124 11.54 -8.15 6.00
C LEU A 124 13.05 -7.94 5.82
N ARG A 125 13.72 -8.79 5.02
CA ARG A 125 15.13 -8.58 4.65
C ARG A 125 15.30 -7.57 3.52
N ALA A 126 14.40 -7.54 2.55
CA ALA A 126 14.44 -6.55 1.47
C ALA A 126 14.11 -5.13 1.98
N PHE A 127 13.23 -5.05 2.97
CA PHE A 127 12.82 -3.79 3.57
C PHE A 127 13.80 -3.33 4.65
N GLN A 128 14.75 -2.49 4.28
CA GLN A 128 15.79 -1.97 5.19
C GLN A 128 15.68 -0.47 5.50
N ASP A 129 14.88 0.30 4.75
CA ASP A 129 14.80 1.76 4.87
C ASP A 129 13.38 2.28 5.04
N GLY A 130 12.67 1.85 6.08
CA GLY A 130 11.26 2.19 6.34
C GLY A 130 11.03 3.44 7.22
N ARG A 131 11.85 4.48 7.12
CA ARG A 131 11.84 5.59 8.08
C ARG A 131 10.53 6.36 8.13
N ILE A 132 9.75 6.35 7.06
CA ILE A 132 8.43 7.01 7.03
C ILE A 132 7.27 6.03 7.18
N LEU A 133 7.56 4.75 7.45
CA LEU A 133 6.53 3.73 7.62
C LEU A 133 5.76 4.02 8.93
N GLU A 134 4.48 4.33 8.77
CA GLU A 134 3.55 4.67 9.86
C GLU A 134 2.60 3.50 10.15
N ASP A 135 2.28 2.68 9.14
CA ASP A 135 1.36 1.55 9.27
C ASP A 135 1.96 0.25 8.72
N LEU A 136 2.00 -0.78 9.56
CA LEU A 136 2.46 -2.13 9.23
C LEU A 136 1.42 -3.17 9.64
N SER A 137 0.96 -3.95 8.67
CA SER A 137 0.05 -5.07 8.89
C SER A 137 0.62 -6.35 8.30
N LEU A 138 0.85 -7.35 9.14
CA LEU A 138 1.33 -8.67 8.75
C LEU A 138 0.27 -9.70 9.14
N ARG A 139 -0.30 -10.37 8.13
CA ARG A 139 -1.32 -11.40 8.29
C ARG A 139 -0.85 -12.72 7.70
N GLU A 140 -1.05 -13.80 8.44
CA GLU A 140 -0.72 -15.15 7.99
C GLU A 140 -1.93 -16.07 8.20
N SER A 141 -2.31 -16.82 7.16
CA SER A 141 -3.42 -17.78 7.27
C SER A 141 -3.01 -19.07 7.96
N ARG A 142 -1.75 -19.50 7.79
CA ARG A 142 -1.22 -20.72 8.42
C ARG A 142 -0.42 -20.36 9.66
N ARG A 143 -0.76 -20.92 10.83
CA ARG A 143 0.01 -20.68 12.06
C ARG A 143 1.51 -20.95 11.81
N ARG A 144 2.31 -19.89 11.79
CA ARG A 144 3.75 -19.95 11.58
C ARG A 144 4.44 -19.09 12.62
N ILE A 145 5.49 -19.66 13.20
CA ILE A 145 6.41 -18.89 14.05
C ILE A 145 7.23 -18.02 13.10
N VAL A 146 6.98 -16.72 13.13
CA VAL A 146 7.76 -15.74 12.37
C VAL A 146 8.66 -15.02 13.37
N LYS A 147 9.97 -15.10 13.13
CA LYS A 147 10.94 -14.28 13.85
C LYS A 147 11.10 -12.97 13.11
N LEU A 148 10.57 -11.90 13.69
CA LEU A 148 10.91 -10.56 13.24
C LEU A 148 12.40 -10.30 13.58
N PRO A 149 13.17 -9.65 12.68
CA PRO A 149 14.52 -9.24 13.02
C PRO A 149 14.48 -8.33 14.26
N LYS A 150 15.34 -8.58 15.27
CA LYS A 150 15.33 -7.87 16.57
C LYS A 150 15.35 -6.34 16.50
N LYS A 151 15.83 -5.76 15.40
CA LYS A 151 15.93 -4.32 15.18
C LYS A 151 15.00 -3.81 14.07
N PHE A 152 14.10 -4.64 13.56
CA PHE A 152 13.26 -4.27 12.45
C PHE A 152 12.39 -3.05 12.80
N LEU A 153 11.62 -3.11 13.89
CA LEU A 153 10.74 -2.01 14.27
C LEU A 153 11.52 -0.78 14.77
N LEU A 154 12.50 -0.96 15.66
CA LEU A 154 13.26 0.18 16.20
C LEU A 154 14.23 0.84 15.20
N GLY A 155 14.77 0.08 14.26
CA GLY A 155 15.79 0.56 13.33
C GLY A 155 15.23 0.92 11.96
N VAL A 156 14.42 0.03 11.38
CA VAL A 156 13.90 0.19 10.02
C VAL A 156 12.65 1.06 10.02
N ALA A 157 11.72 0.86 10.96
CA ALA A 157 10.43 1.56 11.01
C ALA A 157 10.23 2.37 12.31
N PRO A 158 11.12 3.34 12.63
CA PRO A 158 11.09 4.06 13.90
C PRO A 158 9.85 4.94 14.10
N ASN A 159 9.19 5.37 13.01
CA ASN A 159 8.00 6.21 13.04
C ASN A 159 6.68 5.42 12.97
N LEU A 160 6.73 4.11 13.23
CA LEU A 160 5.57 3.25 13.16
C LEU A 160 4.55 3.63 14.24
N GLN A 161 3.31 3.85 13.83
CA GLN A 161 2.17 4.21 14.67
C GLN A 161 1.19 3.05 14.82
N CYS A 162 0.93 2.33 13.74
CA CYS A 162 -0.01 1.21 13.71
C CYS A 162 0.72 -0.11 13.40
N LEU A 163 0.61 -1.09 14.30
CA LEU A 163 1.16 -2.43 14.12
C LEU A 163 0.07 -3.49 14.28
N ARG A 164 -0.20 -4.25 13.22
CA ARG A 164 -1.16 -5.36 13.23
C ARG A 164 -0.46 -6.68 12.88
N LEU A 165 -0.54 -7.65 13.78
CA LEU A 165 0.10 -8.95 13.69
C LEU A 165 -0.97 -10.03 13.84
N ILE A 166 -1.41 -10.63 12.73
CA ILE A 166 -2.57 -11.51 12.68
C ILE A 166 -2.12 -12.91 12.20
N GLY A 167 -2.45 -13.96 12.96
CA GLY A 167 -2.04 -15.33 12.67
C GLY A 167 -0.55 -15.62 12.91
N LEU A 168 0.18 -14.68 13.53
CA LEU A 168 1.61 -14.79 13.81
C LEU A 168 1.88 -15.19 15.25
N THR A 169 2.83 -16.10 15.47
CA THR A 169 3.37 -16.39 16.81
C THR A 169 4.67 -15.61 17.01
N ILE A 170 4.65 -14.63 17.93
CA ILE A 170 5.77 -13.73 18.21
C ILE A 170 6.10 -13.80 19.70
N ARG A 171 7.40 -13.84 20.01
CA ARG A 171 7.87 -13.67 21.39
C ARG A 171 7.97 -12.19 21.69
N TRP A 172 7.39 -11.76 22.80
CA TRP A 172 7.41 -10.35 23.23
C TRP A 172 8.84 -9.80 23.39
N GLU A 173 9.77 -10.63 23.83
CA GLU A 173 11.20 -10.30 23.95
C GLU A 173 11.86 -9.94 22.61
N ASP A 174 11.33 -10.45 21.50
CA ASP A 174 11.83 -10.22 20.15
C ASP A 174 11.09 -9.06 19.44
N LEU A 175 10.16 -8.38 20.13
CA LEU A 175 9.32 -7.33 19.57
C LEU A 175 9.49 -6.00 20.31
N PRO A 176 10.65 -5.32 20.17
CA PRO A 176 10.81 -4.00 20.74
C PRO A 176 9.94 -3.00 19.97
N LEU A 177 8.92 -2.47 20.65
CA LEU A 177 7.95 -1.54 20.07
C LEU A 177 8.53 -0.12 20.01
N PRO A 178 8.33 0.62 18.92
CA PRO A 178 8.67 2.04 18.86
C PRO A 178 7.85 2.85 19.87
N SER A 179 8.44 3.90 20.44
CA SER A 179 7.76 4.77 21.40
C SER A 179 6.58 5.55 20.78
N GLY A 180 6.57 5.71 19.45
CA GLY A 180 5.51 6.39 18.71
C GLY A 180 4.31 5.50 18.37
N LEU A 181 4.29 4.23 18.79
CA LEU A 181 3.21 3.30 18.48
C LEU A 181 1.93 3.71 19.22
N THR A 182 0.85 3.96 18.47
CA THR A 182 -0.46 4.35 18.99
C THR A 182 -1.46 3.19 18.94
N GLU A 183 -1.28 2.26 18.01
CA GLU A 183 -2.16 1.12 17.80
C GLU A 183 -1.37 -0.18 17.70
N LEU A 184 -1.69 -1.14 18.57
CA LEU A 184 -1.15 -2.49 18.53
C LEU A 184 -2.30 -3.50 18.49
N THR A 185 -2.30 -4.37 17.49
CA THR A 185 -3.24 -5.47 17.38
C THR A 185 -2.48 -6.78 17.20
N ILE A 186 -2.75 -7.75 18.07
CA ILE A 186 -2.18 -9.09 17.99
C ILE A 186 -3.32 -10.11 18.09
N HIS A 187 -3.51 -10.90 17.04
CA HIS A 187 -4.48 -11.99 17.03
C HIS A 187 -3.78 -13.29 16.65
N ALA A 188 -3.84 -14.29 17.51
CA ALA A 188 -3.49 -15.66 17.12
C ALA A 188 -4.69 -16.27 16.35
N ASN A 189 -4.45 -16.97 15.24
CA ASN A 189 -5.50 -17.82 14.64
C ASN A 189 -5.90 -18.88 15.69
N PRO A 190 -7.19 -19.22 15.85
CA PRO A 190 -7.64 -20.29 16.75
C PRO A 190 -7.04 -21.66 16.41
#